data_AF-A0A8D8CCB8-F1
#
_entry.id   AF-A0A8D8CCB8-F1
#
_cell.length_a   1.000
_cell.length_b   1.000
_cell.length_c   1.000
_cell.angle_alpha   90.00
_cell.angle_beta   90.00
_cell.angle_gamma   90.00
#
_symmetry.space_group_name_H-M   'P 1'
#
loop_
_entity.id
_entity.type
_entity.pdbx_description
1 polymer ?
#
loop_
_entity_poly.entity_id
_entity_poly.type
_entity_poly.pdbx_seq_one_letter_code
_entity_poly.pdbx_strand_id
1 'polypeptide(L)'
;MGAAKGVIRRLPIGLDLVYDYIPVDIVVNQILVTGYHISDKSSSKISIYHCTSSTCNPFRWASVKDQVNDYLHKYPLKSAVWYPHLKFLSSLKLYKLSAVLVHFIPAYFLDLTTKIFGGRPILVRLHTNVWESLNRLEKFIFSEWKFNNPNVQELCQQLSAEDKQLFNIDIKSLQWPDYFIHLAQGVRRYLNNEHPKTLPAARKKNSILFVVDMIFKIFLLTSIWMLTSKLLGISTTSSILIIPILYLIFRLL
;
A
#
# COMPACT_ATOMS: atom_id res chain seq x y z
N MET A 1 -4.44 4.57 0.12
CA MET A 1 -5.43 5.07 1.12
C MET A 1 -5.53 4.19 2.37
N GLY A 2 -5.84 2.89 2.27
CA GLY A 2 -6.01 2.01 3.44
C GLY A 2 -4.80 1.94 4.38
N ALA A 3 -3.58 1.90 3.83
CA ALA A 3 -2.35 1.93 4.62
C ALA A 3 -2.19 3.22 5.45
N ALA A 4 -2.44 4.39 4.84
CA ALA A 4 -2.34 5.68 5.51
C ALA A 4 -3.38 5.89 6.62
N LYS A 5 -4.51 5.16 6.59
CA LYS A 5 -5.48 5.16 7.69
C LYS A 5 -5.14 4.15 8.80
N GLY A 6 -4.12 3.31 8.62
CA GLY A 6 -3.79 2.21 9.52
C GLY A 6 -4.74 1.01 9.42
N VAL A 7 -5.62 0.98 8.42
CA VAL A 7 -6.52 -0.16 8.18
C VAL A 7 -5.74 -1.30 7.53
N ILE A 8 -5.01 -1.03 6.45
CA ILE A 8 -4.20 -2.05 5.76
C ILE A 8 -2.75 -1.95 6.23
N ARG A 9 -2.35 -2.85 7.12
CA ARG A 9 -1.01 -2.87 7.74
C ARG A 9 -0.09 -3.99 7.23
N ARG A 10 -0.63 -4.85 6.38
CA ARG A 10 0.04 -5.97 5.73
C ARG A 10 -0.35 -5.94 4.27
N LEU A 11 0.64 -6.10 3.39
CA LEU A 11 0.40 -6.15 1.95
C LEU A 11 1.12 -7.36 1.37
N PRO A 12 0.42 -8.27 0.68
CA PRO A 12 1.05 -9.39 0.00
C PRO A 12 1.65 -8.87 -1.30
N ILE A 13 2.97 -8.91 -1.42
CA ILE A 13 3.70 -8.49 -2.62
C ILE A 13 5.02 -9.24 -2.73
N GLY A 14 5.48 -9.54 -3.94
CA GLY A 14 6.85 -9.95 -4.19
C GLY A 14 7.75 -8.72 -4.30
N LEU A 15 8.59 -8.47 -3.30
CA LEU A 15 9.42 -7.25 -3.22
C LEU A 15 10.25 -6.99 -4.48
N ASP A 16 10.84 -8.07 -4.99
CA ASP A 16 11.76 -8.03 -6.11
C ASP A 16 11.07 -8.32 -7.43
N LEU A 17 9.73 -8.27 -7.52
CA LEU A 17 9.01 -8.40 -8.79
C LEU A 17 8.86 -7.04 -9.49
N VAL A 18 8.90 -7.03 -10.82
CA VAL A 18 8.55 -5.87 -11.64
C VAL A 18 7.03 -5.73 -11.64
N TYR A 19 6.56 -4.59 -11.14
CA TYR A 19 5.16 -4.20 -11.24
C TYR A 19 5.01 -3.08 -12.28
N ASP A 20 4.03 -3.23 -13.16
CA ASP A 20 3.77 -2.24 -14.20
C ASP A 20 2.91 -1.09 -13.66
N TYR A 21 3.54 -0.17 -12.92
CA TYR A 21 2.89 1.03 -12.39
C TYR A 21 2.97 2.16 -13.41
N ILE A 22 1.88 2.89 -13.59
CA ILE A 22 1.84 4.09 -14.44
C ILE A 22 1.08 5.20 -13.71
N PRO A 23 1.69 6.40 -13.54
CA PRO A 23 0.97 7.59 -13.11
C PRO A 23 -0.17 7.95 -14.08
N VAL A 24 -1.34 8.28 -13.55
CA VAL A 24 -2.55 8.53 -14.35
C VAL A 24 -2.37 9.71 -15.32
N ASP A 25 -1.60 10.72 -14.93
CA ASP A 25 -1.25 11.86 -15.78
C ASP A 25 -0.47 11.43 -17.04
N ILE A 26 0.46 10.47 -16.92
CA ILE A 26 1.14 9.90 -18.09
C ILE A 26 0.16 9.16 -19.00
N VAL A 27 -0.81 8.42 -18.44
CA VAL A 27 -1.87 7.77 -19.24
C VAL A 27 -2.69 8.79 -20.02
N VAL A 28 -3.13 9.87 -19.36
CA VAL A 28 -3.92 10.93 -19.99
C VAL A 28 -3.13 11.63 -21.08
N ASN A 29 -1.89 12.03 -20.79
CA ASN A 29 -1.01 12.65 -21.79
C ASN A 29 -0.80 11.73 -22.99
N GLN A 30 -0.61 10.42 -22.75
CA GLN A 30 -0.40 9.47 -23.83
C GLN A 30 -1.65 9.30 -24.68
N ILE A 31 -2.85 9.33 -24.11
CA ILE A 31 -4.11 9.31 -24.86
C ILE A 31 -4.19 10.53 -25.78
N LEU A 32 -3.90 11.73 -25.27
CA LEU A 32 -3.95 12.98 -26.04
C LEU A 32 -2.93 12.98 -27.17
N VAL A 33 -1.66 12.71 -26.85
CA VAL A 33 -0.56 12.69 -27.81
C VAL A 33 -0.76 11.62 -28.88
N THR A 34 -1.13 10.40 -28.46
CA THR A 34 -1.39 9.32 -29.43
C THR A 34 -2.57 9.66 -30.32
N GLY A 35 -3.65 10.24 -29.77
CA GLY A 35 -4.83 10.65 -30.53
C GLY A 35 -4.49 11.68 -31.61
N TYR A 36 -3.69 12.68 -31.27
CA TYR A 36 -3.17 13.66 -32.23
C TYR A 36 -2.24 13.02 -33.27
N HIS A 37 -1.32 12.16 -32.84
CA HIS A 37 -0.36 11.51 -33.74
C HIS A 37 -1.02 10.62 -34.79
N ILE A 38 -2.10 9.93 -34.42
CA ILE A 38 -2.83 9.07 -35.36
C ILE A 38 -3.77 9.86 -36.26
N SER A 39 -4.24 11.05 -35.87
CA SER A 39 -5.13 11.84 -36.72
C SER A 39 -4.43 12.32 -38.00
N ASP A 40 -3.12 12.54 -37.93
CA ASP A 40 -2.30 12.92 -39.08
C ASP A 40 -1.87 11.72 -39.95
N LYS A 41 -2.11 10.47 -39.50
CA LYS A 41 -1.69 9.26 -40.23
C LYS A 41 -2.85 8.64 -41.00
N SER A 42 -2.82 8.74 -42.33
CA SER A 42 -3.69 7.98 -43.23
C SER A 42 -3.25 6.52 -43.39
N SER A 43 -3.07 5.78 -42.29
CA SER A 43 -2.68 4.36 -42.34
C SER A 43 -3.90 3.45 -42.18
N SER A 44 -4.02 2.44 -43.07
CA SER A 44 -5.03 1.37 -42.95
C SER A 44 -4.68 0.33 -41.87
N LYS A 45 -3.48 0.38 -41.27
CA LYS A 45 -3.01 -0.59 -40.28
C LYS A 45 -3.28 -0.11 -38.85
N ILE A 46 -3.93 -0.96 -38.06
CA ILE A 46 -4.12 -0.72 -36.62
C ILE A 46 -2.76 -0.57 -35.93
N SER A 47 -2.55 0.59 -35.31
CA SER A 47 -1.35 0.89 -34.54
C SER A 47 -1.65 0.79 -33.04
N ILE A 48 -0.80 0.11 -32.28
CA ILE A 48 -0.98 -0.12 -30.83
C ILE A 48 0.11 0.62 -30.06
N TYR A 49 -0.27 1.45 -29.10
CA TYR A 49 0.65 2.22 -28.25
C TYR A 49 0.48 1.81 -26.79
N HIS A 50 1.35 0.93 -26.30
CA HIS A 50 1.30 0.43 -24.92
C HIS A 50 1.81 1.47 -23.92
N CYS A 51 0.98 1.87 -22.95
CA CYS A 51 1.37 2.73 -21.83
C CYS A 51 1.90 1.86 -20.69
N THR A 52 3.22 1.59 -20.69
CA THR A 52 3.85 0.61 -19.80
C THR A 52 5.22 1.10 -19.33
N SER A 53 5.64 0.61 -18.17
CA SER A 53 6.87 0.94 -17.44
C SER A 53 7.79 -0.27 -17.34
N SER A 54 7.24 -1.49 -17.34
CA SER A 54 7.94 -2.74 -17.01
C SER A 54 9.25 -3.00 -17.76
N THR A 55 9.41 -2.49 -18.99
CA THR A 55 10.60 -2.71 -19.83
C THR A 55 11.50 -1.49 -19.99
N CYS A 56 11.04 -0.29 -19.58
CA CYS A 56 11.77 0.96 -19.79
C CYS A 56 12.04 1.74 -18.49
N ASN A 57 11.17 1.65 -17.48
CA ASN A 57 11.37 2.18 -16.14
C ASN A 57 10.72 1.25 -15.09
N PRO A 58 11.27 0.04 -14.86
CA PRO A 58 10.62 -0.98 -14.03
C PRO A 58 10.50 -0.54 -12.57
N PHE A 59 9.28 -0.63 -12.01
CA PHE A 59 9.06 -0.44 -10.58
C PHE A 59 9.20 -1.76 -9.81
N ARG A 60 9.96 -1.74 -8.71
CA ARG A 60 10.04 -2.81 -7.73
C ARG A 60 9.75 -2.25 -6.35
N TRP A 61 8.91 -2.93 -5.56
CA TRP A 61 8.62 -2.50 -4.19
C TRP A 61 9.85 -2.49 -3.28
N ALA A 62 10.86 -3.31 -3.57
CA ALA A 62 12.16 -3.29 -2.91
C ALA A 62 12.80 -1.89 -2.90
N SER A 63 12.59 -1.08 -3.95
CA SER A 63 13.17 0.27 -4.08
C SER A 63 12.61 1.30 -3.08
N VAL A 64 11.39 1.06 -2.57
CA VAL A 64 10.68 2.00 -1.68
C VAL A 64 10.34 1.39 -0.32
N LYS A 65 10.76 0.14 -0.05
CA LYS A 65 10.32 -0.62 1.12
C LYS A 65 10.65 0.06 2.45
N ASP A 66 11.83 0.69 2.50
CA ASP A 66 12.35 1.27 3.74
C ASP A 66 11.79 2.68 3.95
N GLN A 67 11.37 3.36 2.88
CA GLN A 67 10.86 4.73 2.91
C GLN A 67 9.33 4.82 3.03
N VAL A 68 8.58 3.79 2.65
CA VAL A 68 7.10 3.84 2.64
C VAL A 68 6.53 4.19 4.01
N ASN A 69 7.05 3.60 5.09
CA ASN A 69 6.59 3.92 6.44
C ASN A 69 6.97 5.35 6.85
N ASP A 70 8.16 5.83 6.45
CA ASP A 70 8.57 7.21 6.68
C ASP A 70 7.62 8.19 6.01
N TYR A 71 7.17 7.89 4.78
CA TYR A 71 6.19 8.73 4.08
C TYR A 71 4.84 8.77 4.83
N LEU A 72 4.38 7.62 5.34
CA LEU A 72 3.15 7.53 6.14
C LEU A 72 3.24 8.35 7.43
N HIS A 73 4.42 8.46 8.04
CA HIS A 73 4.64 9.20 9.29
C HIS A 73 5.03 10.66 9.08
N LYS A 74 5.62 10.99 7.93
CA LYS A 74 5.92 12.37 7.52
C LYS A 74 4.65 13.10 7.10
N TYR A 75 3.73 12.40 6.43
CA TYR A 75 2.44 12.90 5.94
C TYR A 75 1.25 12.05 6.45
N PRO A 76 1.06 11.91 7.78
CA PRO A 76 -0.01 11.07 8.34
C PRO A 76 -1.37 11.70 8.09
N LEU A 77 -2.45 10.93 8.25
CA LEU A 77 -3.83 11.41 8.13
C LEU A 77 -4.43 11.70 9.51
N LYS A 78 -5.12 12.84 9.67
CA LYS A 78 -5.97 13.12 10.84
C LYS A 78 -7.12 12.12 10.90
N SER A 79 -7.60 11.64 9.76
CA SER A 79 -8.63 10.60 9.64
C SER A 79 -8.11 9.16 9.83
N ALA A 80 -6.83 8.96 10.21
CA ALA A 80 -6.33 7.62 10.53
C ALA A 80 -7.07 7.02 11.73
N VAL A 81 -7.42 5.75 11.64
CA VAL A 81 -8.16 5.00 12.68
C VAL A 81 -7.23 4.16 13.55
N TRP A 82 -6.08 3.78 13.00
CA TRP A 82 -5.04 3.03 13.71
C TRP A 82 -3.66 3.53 13.30
N TYR A 83 -2.62 3.12 14.03
CA TYR A 83 -1.23 3.47 13.69
C TYR A 83 -0.86 2.93 12.30
N PRO A 84 -0.56 3.81 11.32
CA PRO A 84 -0.13 3.40 9.99
C PRO A 84 1.21 2.68 10.08
N HIS A 85 1.25 1.41 9.71
CA HIS A 85 2.51 0.69 9.59
C HIS A 85 2.32 -0.42 8.58
N LEU A 86 2.99 -0.30 7.43
CA LEU A 86 2.85 -1.24 6.33
C LEU A 86 4.05 -2.17 6.30
N LYS A 87 3.76 -3.46 6.36
CA LYS A 87 4.75 -4.52 6.18
C LYS A 87 4.42 -5.33 4.94
N PHE A 88 5.45 -5.58 4.14
CA PHE A 88 5.39 -6.35 2.92
C PHE A 88 5.67 -7.83 3.19
N LEU A 89 4.86 -8.70 2.60
CA LEU A 89 4.94 -10.14 2.80
C LEU A 89 4.93 -10.85 1.46
N SER A 90 6.07 -11.46 1.11
CA SER A 90 6.24 -12.23 -0.14
C SER A 90 5.61 -13.62 -0.10
N SER A 91 5.14 -14.07 1.06
CA SER A 91 4.43 -15.34 1.23
C SER A 91 2.96 -15.09 1.52
N LEU A 92 2.08 -15.61 0.66
CA LEU A 92 0.64 -15.50 0.85
C LEU A 92 0.19 -16.19 2.14
N LYS A 93 0.82 -17.31 2.51
CA LYS A 93 0.51 -18.03 3.77
C LYS A 93 0.83 -17.15 4.98
N LEU A 94 2.01 -16.50 5.00
CA LEU A 94 2.39 -15.58 6.06
C LEU A 94 1.48 -14.35 6.09
N TYR A 95 1.12 -13.81 4.92
CA TYR A 95 0.15 -12.73 4.82
C TYR A 95 -1.19 -13.12 5.43
N LYS A 96 -1.75 -14.28 5.06
CA LYS A 96 -3.06 -14.74 5.54
C LYS A 96 -3.07 -14.88 7.06
N LEU A 97 -2.05 -15.52 7.62
CA LEU A 97 -1.89 -15.65 9.08
C LEU A 97 -1.74 -14.29 9.77
N SER A 98 -0.91 -13.41 9.20
CA SER A 98 -0.69 -12.06 9.74
C SER A 98 -1.93 -11.17 9.66
N ALA A 99 -2.70 -11.25 8.58
CA ALA A 99 -3.93 -10.48 8.40
C ALA A 99 -4.99 -10.86 9.45
N VAL A 100 -5.09 -12.13 9.86
CA VAL A 100 -5.99 -12.52 10.96
C VAL A 100 -5.64 -11.74 12.24
N LEU A 101 -4.36 -11.69 12.60
CA LEU A 101 -3.89 -11.06 13.83
C LEU A 101 -3.90 -9.53 13.78
N VAL A 102 -3.46 -8.94 12.67
CA VAL A 102 -3.18 -7.50 12.55
C VAL A 102 -4.35 -6.73 11.94
N HIS A 103 -5.24 -7.40 11.20
CA HIS A 103 -6.42 -6.78 10.59
C HIS A 103 -7.71 -7.23 11.28
N PHE A 104 -8.02 -8.52 11.25
CA PHE A 104 -9.35 -9.01 11.70
C PHE A 104 -9.55 -8.86 13.20
N ILE A 105 -8.61 -9.27 14.05
CA ILE A 105 -8.76 -9.15 15.52
C ILE A 105 -9.00 -7.68 15.93
N PRO A 106 -8.17 -6.69 15.51
CA PRO A 106 -8.44 -5.28 15.78
C PRO A 106 -9.76 -4.79 15.19
N ALA A 107 -10.12 -5.26 13.98
CA ALA A 107 -11.38 -4.87 13.33
C ALA A 107 -12.61 -5.33 14.10
N TYR A 108 -12.65 -6.56 14.59
CA TYR A 108 -13.76 -7.05 15.43
C TYR A 108 -13.87 -6.24 16.72
N PHE A 109 -12.74 -5.95 17.37
CA PHE A 109 -12.73 -5.11 18.57
C PHE A 109 -13.28 -3.69 18.30
N LEU A 110 -12.78 -3.04 17.25
CA LEU A 110 -13.18 -1.69 16.88
C LEU A 110 -14.62 -1.62 16.35
N ASP A 111 -15.08 -2.59 15.58
CA ASP A 111 -16.47 -2.65 15.11
C ASP A 111 -17.43 -2.93 16.27
N LEU A 112 -17.07 -3.79 17.23
CA LEU A 112 -17.87 -4.04 18.43
C LEU A 112 -18.00 -2.77 19.27
N THR A 113 -16.88 -2.09 19.55
CA THR A 113 -16.91 -0.81 20.29
C THR A 113 -17.75 0.22 19.55
N THR A 114 -17.56 0.38 18.24
CA THR A 114 -18.36 1.27 17.39
C THR A 114 -19.85 0.96 17.50
N LYS A 115 -20.24 -0.32 17.45
CA LYS A 115 -21.64 -0.75 17.58
C LYS A 115 -22.22 -0.44 18.96
N ILE A 116 -21.46 -0.67 20.04
CA ILE A 116 -21.89 -0.37 21.42
C ILE A 116 -22.17 1.13 21.59
N PHE A 117 -21.36 1.99 20.97
CA PHE A 117 -21.55 3.44 20.99
C PHE A 117 -22.51 3.97 19.90
N GLY A 118 -23.32 3.11 19.29
CA GLY A 118 -24.35 3.50 18.31
C GLY A 118 -23.83 3.87 16.92
N GLY A 119 -22.54 3.62 16.65
CA GLY A 119 -21.94 3.83 15.33
C GLY A 119 -22.17 2.65 14.38
N ARG A 120 -21.81 2.86 13.10
CA ARG A 120 -21.90 1.84 12.06
C ARG A 120 -20.56 1.08 11.92
N PRO A 121 -20.49 -0.22 12.28
CA PRO A 121 -19.28 -1.02 12.06
C PRO A 121 -19.01 -1.23 10.57
N ILE A 122 -17.74 -1.16 10.17
CA ILE A 122 -17.33 -1.30 8.75
C ILE A 122 -16.03 -2.08 8.55
N LEU A 123 -15.17 -2.21 9.57
CA LEU A 123 -13.79 -2.68 9.41
C LEU A 123 -13.73 -4.16 9.05
N VAL A 124 -14.52 -5.01 9.71
CA VAL A 124 -14.57 -6.45 9.41
C VAL A 124 -14.96 -6.66 7.95
N ARG A 125 -16.01 -5.97 7.49
CA ARG A 125 -16.46 -6.03 6.09
C ARG A 125 -15.37 -5.57 5.12
N LEU A 126 -14.64 -4.49 5.44
CA LEU A 126 -13.52 -4.03 4.60
C LEU A 126 -12.43 -5.08 4.48
N HIS A 127 -12.07 -5.75 5.58
CA HIS A 127 -11.07 -6.80 5.57
C HIS A 127 -11.53 -8.07 4.85
N THR A 128 -12.80 -8.46 4.99
CA THR A 128 -13.39 -9.55 4.20
C THR A 128 -13.29 -9.27 2.71
N ASN A 129 -13.66 -8.06 2.27
CA ASN A 129 -13.57 -7.69 0.86
C ASN A 129 -12.13 -7.75 0.33
N VAL A 130 -11.15 -7.29 1.13
CA VAL A 130 -9.72 -7.39 0.77
C VAL A 130 -9.27 -8.85 0.66
N TRP A 131 -9.67 -9.68 1.62
CA TRP A 131 -9.36 -11.11 1.64
C TRP A 131 -9.92 -11.84 0.42
N GLU A 132 -11.18 -11.62 0.08
CA GLU A 132 -11.83 -12.22 -1.09
C GLU A 132 -11.22 -11.75 -2.41
N SER A 133 -10.80 -10.48 -2.47
CA SER A 133 -10.12 -9.92 -3.65
C SER A 133 -8.74 -10.53 -3.85
N LEU A 134 -8.04 -10.88 -2.77
CA LEU A 134 -6.70 -11.46 -2.85
C LEU A 134 -6.67 -12.81 -3.58
N ASN A 135 -7.67 -13.67 -3.38
CA ASN A 135 -7.72 -14.95 -4.10
C ASN A 135 -7.82 -14.77 -5.63
N ARG A 136 -8.37 -13.63 -6.10
CA ARG A 136 -8.46 -13.29 -7.53
C ARG A 136 -7.19 -12.61 -8.04
N LEU A 137 -6.52 -11.83 -7.18
CA LEU A 137 -5.37 -11.01 -7.55
C LEU A 137 -4.03 -11.72 -7.34
N GLU A 138 -3.98 -12.84 -6.61
CA GLU A 138 -2.76 -13.57 -6.26
C GLU A 138 -1.83 -13.77 -7.46
N LYS A 139 -2.35 -14.31 -8.57
CA LYS A 139 -1.56 -14.55 -9.79
C LYS A 139 -0.93 -13.26 -10.33
N PHE A 140 -1.65 -12.14 -10.30
CA PHE A 140 -1.14 -10.85 -10.78
C PHE A 140 -0.15 -10.21 -9.81
N ILE A 141 -0.33 -10.42 -8.51
CA ILE A 141 0.55 -9.88 -7.47
C ILE A 141 1.91 -10.59 -7.46
N PHE A 142 1.92 -11.91 -7.69
CA PHE A 142 3.10 -12.76 -7.57
C PHE A 142 3.67 -13.25 -8.91
N SER A 143 3.28 -12.62 -10.03
CA SER A 143 3.87 -12.87 -11.35
C SER A 143 4.38 -11.57 -11.95
N GLU A 144 5.54 -11.62 -12.61
CA GLU A 144 6.03 -10.51 -13.43
C GLU A 144 5.41 -10.57 -14.83
N TRP A 145 4.97 -9.42 -15.32
CA TRP A 145 4.49 -9.26 -16.68
C TRP A 145 5.27 -8.11 -17.33
N LYS A 146 5.93 -8.40 -18.45
CA LYS A 146 6.73 -7.43 -19.18
C LYS A 146 6.04 -7.09 -20.49
N PHE A 147 5.83 -5.80 -20.71
CA PHE A 147 5.15 -5.26 -21.87
C PHE A 147 6.07 -4.28 -22.59
N ASN A 148 6.38 -4.58 -23.84
CA ASN A 148 7.20 -3.73 -24.69
C ASN A 148 6.36 -2.55 -25.22
N ASN A 149 6.96 -1.37 -25.29
CA ASN A 149 6.31 -0.14 -25.78
C ASN A 149 7.12 0.63 -26.86
N PRO A 150 7.65 -0.04 -27.91
CA PRO A 150 8.53 0.61 -28.89
C PRO A 150 7.84 1.78 -29.62
N ASN A 151 6.55 1.64 -29.98
CA ASN A 151 5.80 2.69 -30.66
C ASN A 151 5.66 3.97 -29.83
N VAL A 152 5.56 3.84 -28.50
CA VAL A 152 5.53 5.00 -27.59
C VAL A 152 6.92 5.62 -27.47
N GLN A 153 7.98 4.81 -27.39
CA GLN A 153 9.34 5.32 -27.34
C GLN A 153 9.71 6.11 -28.59
N GLU A 154 9.30 5.65 -29.77
CA GLU A 154 9.47 6.37 -31.03
C GLU A 154 8.64 7.67 -31.04
N LEU A 155 7.37 7.61 -30.62
CA LEU A 155 6.50 8.78 -30.53
C LEU A 155 7.08 9.85 -29.58
N CYS A 156 7.63 9.45 -28.43
CA CYS A 156 8.32 10.37 -27.52
C CYS A 156 9.46 11.12 -28.23
N GLN A 157 10.20 10.50 -29.15
CA GLN A 157 11.31 11.15 -29.85
C GLN A 157 10.82 12.19 -30.86
N GLN A 158 9.66 11.94 -31.48
CA GLN A 158 9.05 12.80 -32.51
C GLN A 158 8.41 14.08 -31.94
N LEU A 159 8.12 14.12 -30.64
CA LEU A 159 7.57 15.32 -29.99
C LEU A 159 8.57 16.49 -29.98
N SER A 160 8.03 17.70 -30.16
CA SER A 160 8.74 18.97 -29.93
C SER A 160 9.22 19.09 -28.48
N ALA A 161 10.13 20.02 -28.20
CA ALA A 161 10.60 20.24 -26.83
C ALA A 161 9.47 20.78 -25.94
N GLU A 162 8.61 21.62 -26.50
CA GLU A 162 7.44 22.21 -25.89
C GLU A 162 6.41 21.14 -25.53
N ASP A 163 6.08 20.25 -26.47
CA ASP A 163 5.10 19.18 -26.24
C ASP A 163 5.60 18.13 -25.25
N LYS A 164 6.92 17.85 -25.24
CA LYS A 164 7.51 16.96 -24.22
C LYS A 164 7.31 17.50 -22.81
N GLN A 165 7.32 18.81 -22.62
CA GLN A 165 7.09 19.43 -21.31
C GLN A 165 5.60 19.48 -20.95
N LEU A 166 4.74 19.83 -21.91
CA LEU A 166 3.29 19.95 -21.68
C LEU A 166 2.60 18.60 -21.54
N PHE A 167 2.99 17.63 -22.37
CA PHE A 167 2.40 16.29 -22.47
C PHE A 167 3.46 15.22 -22.28
N ASN A 168 4.09 15.19 -21.11
CA ASN A 168 5.09 14.17 -20.82
C ASN A 168 4.47 12.77 -20.87
N ILE A 169 4.95 11.97 -21.83
CA ILE A 169 4.59 10.56 -22.03
C ILE A 169 5.79 9.62 -21.81
N ASP A 170 6.97 10.16 -21.52
CA ASP A 170 8.17 9.36 -21.27
C ASP A 170 8.30 9.00 -19.79
N ILE A 171 7.85 7.78 -19.46
CA ILE A 171 7.93 7.21 -18.12
C ILE A 171 9.37 7.11 -17.58
N LYS A 172 10.41 7.10 -18.42
CA LYS A 172 11.82 7.03 -17.98
C LYS A 172 12.25 8.25 -17.15
N SER A 173 11.58 9.38 -17.32
CA SER A 173 11.83 10.59 -16.54
C SER A 173 11.35 10.46 -15.08
N LEU A 174 10.48 9.51 -14.77
CA LEU A 174 9.87 9.35 -13.45
C LEU A 174 10.86 8.77 -12.43
N GLN A 175 11.03 9.48 -11.33
CA GLN A 175 11.69 8.97 -10.12
C GLN A 175 10.67 8.36 -9.16
N TRP A 176 10.72 7.03 -8.99
CA TRP A 176 9.76 6.31 -8.14
C TRP A 176 9.67 6.82 -6.69
N PRO A 177 10.78 7.14 -6.00
CA PRO A 177 10.70 7.68 -4.63
C PRO A 177 9.91 8.99 -4.56
N ASP A 178 10.16 9.92 -5.49
CA ASP A 178 9.48 11.22 -5.54
C ASP A 178 7.99 11.05 -5.86
N TYR A 179 7.66 10.13 -6.77
CA TYR A 179 6.27 9.75 -7.04
C TYR A 179 5.53 9.33 -5.77
N PHE A 180 6.12 8.46 -4.93
CA PHE A 180 5.47 8.03 -3.69
C PHE A 180 5.37 9.13 -2.63
N ILE A 181 6.30 10.09 -2.61
CA ILE A 181 6.21 11.28 -1.74
C ILE A 181 5.03 12.16 -2.17
N HIS A 182 4.93 12.47 -3.46
CA HIS A 182 3.82 13.24 -4.02
C HIS A 182 2.48 12.51 -3.85
N LEU A 183 2.47 11.19 -4.03
CA LEU A 183 1.30 10.36 -3.78
C LEU A 183 0.84 10.47 -2.33
N ALA A 184 1.74 10.38 -1.34
CA ALA A 184 1.38 10.51 0.07
C ALA A 184 0.73 11.88 0.38
N GLN A 185 1.29 12.97 -0.16
CA GLN A 185 0.72 14.31 -0.02
C GLN A 185 -0.62 14.46 -0.76
N GLY A 186 -0.71 13.91 -1.97
CA GLY A 186 -1.92 13.93 -2.80
C GLY A 186 -3.07 13.16 -2.16
N VAL A 187 -2.82 11.97 -1.60
CA VAL A 187 -3.80 11.20 -0.83
C VAL A 187 -4.34 12.02 0.35
N ARG A 188 -3.48 12.78 1.02
CA ARG A 188 -3.89 13.65 2.13
C ARG A 188 -4.77 14.81 1.63
N ARG A 189 -4.30 15.57 0.65
CA ARG A 189 -4.97 16.78 0.16
C ARG A 189 -6.25 16.47 -0.61
N TYR A 190 -6.18 15.58 -1.58
CA TYR A 190 -7.25 15.39 -2.57
C TYR A 190 -8.20 14.25 -2.21
N LEU A 191 -7.71 13.15 -1.61
CA LEU A 191 -8.57 12.01 -1.30
C LEU A 191 -9.18 12.05 0.11
N ASN A 192 -8.54 12.76 1.05
CA ASN A 192 -9.05 12.89 2.43
C ASN A 192 -9.44 14.34 2.77
N ASN A 193 -9.33 15.27 1.82
CA ASN A 193 -9.67 16.68 2.00
C ASN A 193 -8.96 17.32 3.21
N GLU A 194 -7.73 16.87 3.53
CA GLU A 194 -6.96 17.37 4.65
C GLU A 194 -5.96 18.44 4.19
N HIS A 195 -6.27 19.70 4.50
CA HIS A 195 -5.42 20.84 4.15
C HIS A 195 -4.00 20.71 4.77
N PRO A 196 -2.93 21.20 4.11
CA PRO A 196 -1.57 21.18 4.66
C PRO A 196 -1.44 21.74 6.09
N LYS A 197 -2.22 22.78 6.41
CA LYS A 197 -2.29 23.38 7.76
C LYS A 197 -2.67 22.40 8.87
N THR A 198 -3.36 21.29 8.58
CA THR A 198 -3.75 20.29 9.60
C THR A 198 -2.66 19.24 9.85
N LEU A 199 -1.51 19.32 9.16
CA LEU A 199 -0.42 18.36 9.28
C LEU A 199 0.18 18.25 10.69
N PRO A 200 0.40 19.35 11.44
CA PRO A 200 0.89 19.25 12.82
C PRO A 200 -0.07 18.47 13.74
N ALA A 201 -1.37 18.71 13.60
CA ALA A 201 -2.40 17.98 14.36
C ALA A 201 -2.44 16.49 13.98
N ALA A 202 -2.29 16.17 12.68
CA ALA A 202 -2.21 14.79 12.21
C ALA A 202 -0.96 14.07 12.76
N ARG A 203 0.19 14.75 12.86
CA ARG A 203 1.41 14.20 13.48
C ARG A 203 1.23 13.94 14.97
N LYS A 204 0.60 14.86 15.71
CA LYS A 204 0.25 14.63 17.13
C LYS A 204 -0.63 13.39 17.28
N LYS A 205 -1.66 13.25 16.44
CA LYS A 205 -2.52 12.04 16.43
C LYS A 205 -1.73 10.78 16.09
N ASN A 206 -0.80 10.84 15.13
CA ASN A 206 0.07 9.70 14.78
C ASN A 206 0.90 9.22 15.98
N SER A 207 1.46 10.13 16.79
CA SER A 207 2.18 9.78 18.03
C SER A 207 1.27 9.14 19.08
N ILE A 208 0.03 9.61 19.22
CA ILE A 208 -0.95 8.97 20.11
C ILE A 208 -1.28 7.56 19.62
N LEU A 209 -1.54 7.40 18.32
CA LEU A 209 -1.84 6.10 17.73
C LEU A 209 -0.66 5.12 17.88
N PHE A 210 0.59 5.61 17.82
CA PHE A 210 1.76 4.79 18.11
C PHE A 210 1.73 4.19 19.51
N VAL A 211 1.43 5.00 20.53
CA VAL A 211 1.32 4.55 21.92
C VAL A 211 0.16 3.55 22.07
N VAL A 212 -1.00 3.84 21.48
CA VAL A 212 -2.16 2.92 21.48
C VAL A 212 -1.81 1.59 20.83
N ASP A 213 -1.13 1.59 19.69
CA ASP A 213 -0.70 0.38 19.00
C ASP A 213 0.32 -0.42 19.83
N MET A 214 1.24 0.25 20.54
CA MET A 214 2.19 -0.40 21.43
C MET A 214 1.49 -1.09 22.61
N ILE A 215 0.58 -0.38 23.29
CA ILE A 215 -0.21 -0.94 24.39
C ILE A 215 -1.02 -2.14 23.91
N PHE A 216 -1.68 -2.02 22.76
CA PHE A 216 -2.46 -3.11 22.18
C PHE A 216 -1.59 -4.33 21.85
N LYS A 217 -0.40 -4.14 21.27
CA LYS A 217 0.54 -5.24 21.00
C LYS A 217 1.01 -5.93 22.27
N ILE A 218 1.34 -5.17 23.32
CA ILE A 218 1.71 -5.73 24.62
C ILE A 218 0.55 -6.55 25.18
N PHE A 219 -0.66 -5.97 25.22
CA PHE A 219 -1.87 -6.65 25.67
C PHE A 219 -2.14 -7.95 24.90
N LEU A 220 -2.02 -7.93 23.57
CA LEU A 220 -2.22 -9.11 22.73
C LEU A 220 -1.17 -10.19 23.00
N LEU A 221 0.11 -9.83 23.07
CA LEU A 221 1.21 -10.76 23.40
C LEU A 221 1.02 -11.39 24.78
N THR A 222 0.68 -10.58 25.80
CA THR A 222 0.43 -11.08 27.15
C THR A 222 -0.80 -11.99 27.20
N SER A 223 -1.86 -11.65 26.46
CA SER A 223 -3.09 -12.46 26.40
C SER A 223 -2.84 -13.83 25.78
N ILE A 224 -2.09 -13.87 24.66
CA ILE A 224 -1.71 -15.12 24.00
C ILE A 224 -0.81 -15.95 24.92
N TRP A 225 0.17 -15.33 25.58
CA TRP A 225 1.05 -16.02 26.53
C TRP A 225 0.29 -16.63 27.72
N MET A 226 -0.64 -15.87 28.33
CA MET A 226 -1.46 -16.39 29.43
C MET A 226 -2.34 -17.55 28.98
N LEU A 227 -2.91 -17.45 27.78
CA LEU A 227 -3.74 -18.52 27.20
C LEU A 227 -2.92 -19.78 26.94
N THR A 228 -1.73 -19.66 26.32
CA THR A 228 -0.87 -20.82 26.04
C THR A 228 -0.37 -21.47 27.31
N SER A 229 -0.01 -20.69 28.33
CA SER A 229 0.41 -21.21 29.64
C SER A 229 -0.69 -22.05 30.29
N LYS A 230 -1.94 -21.54 30.27
CA LYS A 230 -3.11 -22.26 30.78
C LYS A 230 -3.40 -23.54 29.99
N LEU A 231 -3.34 -23.48 28.66
CA LEU A 231 -3.57 -24.65 27.79
C LEU A 231 -2.52 -25.74 27.98
N LEU A 232 -1.27 -25.36 28.26
CA LEU A 232 -0.18 -26.30 28.52
C LEU A 232 -0.14 -26.80 29.97
N GLY A 233 -0.97 -26.23 30.87
CA GLY A 233 -0.96 -26.57 32.29
C GLY A 233 0.31 -26.14 33.04
N ILE A 234 1.06 -25.17 32.50
CA ILE A 234 2.34 -24.71 33.03
C ILE A 234 2.13 -23.40 33.81
N SER A 235 2.85 -23.22 34.92
CA SER A 235 2.84 -21.95 35.66
C SER A 235 3.30 -20.78 34.78
N THR A 236 2.76 -19.59 35.01
CA THR A 236 3.15 -18.38 34.25
C THR A 236 4.63 -18.07 34.39
N THR A 237 5.23 -18.32 35.55
CA THR A 237 6.68 -18.17 35.77
C THR A 237 7.50 -19.14 34.93
N SER A 238 7.06 -20.40 34.80
CA SER A 238 7.75 -21.43 34.02
C SER A 238 7.59 -21.24 32.51
N SER A 239 6.57 -20.52 32.06
CA SER A 239 6.29 -20.28 30.65
C SER A 239 6.82 -18.95 30.11
N ILE A 240 7.60 -18.20 30.89
CA ILE A 240 8.07 -16.84 30.52
C ILE A 240 8.86 -16.81 29.20
N LEU A 241 9.57 -17.90 28.88
CA LEU A 241 10.33 -18.07 27.63
C LEU A 241 9.44 -18.14 26.37
N ILE A 242 8.13 -18.30 26.52
CA ILE A 242 7.17 -18.21 25.42
C ILE A 242 7.09 -16.76 24.88
N ILE A 243 7.30 -15.74 25.72
CA ILE A 243 7.15 -14.33 25.30
C ILE A 243 8.15 -13.96 24.18
N PRO A 244 9.48 -14.20 24.31
CA PRO A 244 10.42 -13.95 23.22
C PRO A 244 10.07 -14.71 21.93
N ILE A 245 9.59 -15.95 22.05
CA ILE A 245 9.19 -16.77 20.89
C ILE A 245 7.97 -16.14 20.20
N LEU A 246 6.95 -15.77 20.96
CA LEU A 246 5.77 -15.06 20.44
C LEU A 246 6.16 -13.73 19.79
N TYR A 247 7.07 -12.97 20.40
CA TYR A 247 7.56 -11.73 19.81
C TYR A 247 8.26 -11.96 18.46
N LEU A 248 9.10 -12.99 18.35
CA LEU A 248 9.74 -13.36 17.07
C LEU A 248 8.71 -13.77 16.02
N ILE A 249 7.68 -14.55 16.41
CA ILE A 249 6.58 -14.91 15.52
C ILE A 249 5.83 -13.66 15.06
N PHE A 250 5.45 -12.76 15.97
CA PHE A 250 4.79 -11.49 15.64
C PHE A 250 5.66 -10.56 14.79
N ARG A 251 6.99 -10.62 14.95
CA ARG A 251 7.93 -9.88 14.10
C ARG A 251 8.02 -10.48 12.70
N LEU A 252 7.84 -11.79 12.54
CA LEU A 252 7.77 -12.48 11.24
C LEU A 252 6.43 -12.24 10.54
N LEU A 253 5.34 -12.16 11.30
CA LEU A 253 3.99 -11.83 10.82
C LEU A 253 3.81 -10.33 10.54
#